data_AF-A0A524KVA6-F1
#
_entry.id   AF-A0A524KVA6-F1
#
_cell.length_a   1.000
_cell.length_b   1.000
_cell.length_c   1.000
_cell.angle_alpha   90.00
_cell.angle_beta   90.00
_cell.angle_gamma   90.00
#
_symmetry.space_group_name_H-M   'P 1'
#
loop_
_entity.id
_entity.type
_entity.pdbx_description
1 polymer ?
#
loop_
_entity_poly.entity_id
_entity_poly.type
_entity_poly.pdbx_seq_one_letter_code
_entity_poly.pdbx_strand_id
1 'polypeptide(L)'
;MDVLLLSRLQFAVTTYFHFLFVPLTLGLSFLIAIIETLYVKTGDEDYLAMARFWGRLFVINFIIGVVTGLPLEFQFGTNWSRYSAYVGDIFGPLLAIEATAAFFLESTFLAVWVFGWKKLSAKMHAAVMWMIACASTLSALWILIANSWMQHPVGYVIR
;
A
#
# COMPACT_ATOMS: atom_id res chain seq x y z
N MET A 1 3.07 -7.34 33.22
CA MET A 1 3.39 -7.92 31.90
C MET A 1 4.84 -7.59 31.59
N ASP A 2 5.59 -8.53 31.02
CA ASP A 2 6.96 -8.29 30.57
C ASP A 2 6.99 -7.34 29.36
N VAL A 3 8.04 -6.54 29.23
CA VAL A 3 8.23 -5.54 28.17
C VAL A 3 8.20 -6.23 26.80
N LEU A 4 8.87 -7.37 26.66
CA LEU A 4 8.88 -8.11 25.39
C LEU A 4 7.47 -8.53 24.96
N LEU A 5 6.64 -8.98 25.90
CA LEU A 5 5.26 -9.36 25.62
C LEU A 5 4.44 -8.14 25.17
N LEU A 6 4.61 -6.99 25.83
CA LEU A 6 3.93 -5.75 25.46
C LEU A 6 4.34 -5.27 24.07
N SER A 7 5.64 -5.30 23.74
CA SER A 7 6.13 -4.94 22.39
C SER A 7 5.56 -5.85 21.31
N ARG A 8 5.47 -7.17 21.57
CA ARG A 8 4.84 -8.14 20.64
C ARG A 8 3.35 -7.86 20.48
N LEU A 9 2.64 -7.61 21.57
CA LEU A 9 1.20 -7.31 21.53
C LEU A 9 0.93 -6.01 20.77
N GLN A 10 1.70 -4.96 21.04
CA GLN A 10 1.57 -3.68 20.34
C GLN A 10 1.79 -3.85 18.83
N PHE A 11 2.86 -4.54 18.44
CA PHE A 11 3.15 -4.81 17.03
C PHE A 11 2.03 -5.62 16.38
N ALA A 12 1.58 -6.70 17.03
CA ALA A 12 0.49 -7.54 16.53
C ALA A 12 -0.81 -6.75 16.30
N VAL A 13 -1.22 -5.94 17.29
CA VAL A 13 -2.42 -5.10 17.18
C VAL A 13 -2.30 -4.12 16.01
N THR A 14 -1.17 -3.40 15.91
CA THR A 14 -0.96 -2.44 14.82
C THR A 14 -0.97 -3.13 13.45
N THR A 15 -0.28 -4.25 13.29
CA THR A 15 -0.26 -5.02 12.04
C THR A 15 -1.66 -5.54 11.67
N TYR A 16 -2.39 -6.14 12.61
CA TYR A 16 -3.74 -6.67 12.32
C TYR A 16 -4.70 -5.56 11.92
N PHE A 17 -4.71 -4.43 12.63
CA PHE A 17 -5.55 -3.29 12.27
C PHE A 17 -5.19 -2.73 10.90
N HIS A 18 -3.90 -2.55 10.61
CA HIS A 18 -3.46 -2.08 9.30
C HIS A 18 -3.92 -3.02 8.17
N PHE A 19 -3.76 -4.33 8.38
CA PHE A 19 -4.09 -5.35 7.40
C PHE A 19 -5.60 -5.54 7.15
N LEU A 20 -6.49 -4.89 7.91
CA LEU A 20 -7.91 -4.83 7.56
C LEU A 20 -8.14 -3.97 6.30
N PHE A 21 -7.32 -2.93 6.11
CA PHE A 21 -7.49 -1.94 5.03
C PHE A 21 -6.67 -2.31 3.78
N VAL A 22 -5.51 -2.94 3.96
CA VAL A 22 -4.61 -3.35 2.87
C VAL A 22 -5.29 -4.19 1.77
N PRO A 23 -5.92 -5.35 2.06
CA PRO A 23 -6.50 -6.19 1.03
C PRO A 23 -7.66 -5.50 0.29
N LEU A 24 -8.40 -4.63 0.99
CA LEU A 24 -9.47 -3.87 0.37
C LEU A 24 -8.92 -2.79 -0.59
N THR A 25 -7.82 -2.13 -0.24
CA THR A 25 -7.10 -1.20 -1.14
C THR A 25 -6.63 -1.92 -2.40
N LEU A 26 -5.96 -3.07 -2.25
CA LEU A 26 -5.47 -3.85 -3.40
C LEU A 26 -6.62 -4.35 -4.29
N GLY A 27 -7.70 -4.88 -3.69
CA GLY A 27 -8.83 -5.40 -4.46
C GLY A 27 -9.61 -4.30 -5.18
N LEU A 28 -9.92 -3.21 -4.46
CA LEU A 28 -10.68 -2.09 -5.03
C LEU A 28 -9.89 -1.36 -6.12
N SER A 29 -8.56 -1.25 -6.02
CA SER A 29 -7.77 -0.53 -7.03
C SER A 29 -7.90 -1.20 -8.40
N PHE A 30 -7.77 -2.53 -8.48
CA PHE A 30 -8.01 -3.28 -9.72
C PHE A 30 -9.47 -3.25 -10.16
N LEU A 31 -10.42 -3.40 -9.23
CA LEU A 31 -11.85 -3.35 -9.56
C LEU A 31 -12.21 -2.02 -10.24
N ILE A 32 -11.78 -0.89 -9.66
CA ILE A 32 -12.06 0.43 -10.21
C ILE A 32 -11.33 0.62 -11.55
N ALA A 33 -10.08 0.18 -11.68
CA ALA A 33 -9.35 0.24 -12.94
C ALA A 33 -10.06 -0.53 -14.07
N ILE A 34 -10.63 -1.70 -13.77
CA ILE A 34 -11.44 -2.49 -14.71
C ILE A 34 -12.73 -1.75 -15.06
N ILE A 35 -13.47 -1.25 -14.07
CA ILE A 35 -14.72 -0.50 -14.31
C ILE A 35 -14.47 0.74 -15.18
N GLU A 36 -13.42 1.51 -14.90
CA GLU A 36 -13.08 2.66 -15.74
C GLU A 36 -12.65 2.26 -17.16
N THR A 37 -11.97 1.13 -17.30
CA THR A 37 -11.62 0.60 -18.63
C THR A 37 -12.89 0.20 -19.40
N LEU A 38 -13.89 -0.37 -18.73
CA LEU A 38 -15.20 -0.67 -19.32
C LEU A 38 -15.94 0.61 -19.73
N TYR A 39 -15.93 1.65 -18.88
CA TYR A 39 -16.46 2.96 -19.24
C TYR A 39 -15.79 3.52 -20.49
N VAL A 40 -14.46 3.52 -20.55
CA VAL A 40 -13.69 4.00 -21.70
C VAL A 40 -14.02 3.24 -22.99
N LYS A 41 -14.26 1.92 -22.89
CA LYS A 41 -14.53 1.06 -24.04
C LYS A 41 -15.98 1.18 -24.53
N THR A 42 -16.93 1.32 -23.62
CA THR A 42 -18.37 1.25 -23.93
C THR A 42 -19.04 2.62 -24.02
N GLY A 43 -18.52 3.62 -23.30
CA GLY A 43 -19.18 4.90 -23.11
C GLY A 43 -20.41 4.84 -22.19
N ASP A 44 -20.65 3.71 -21.51
CA ASP A 44 -21.81 3.51 -20.66
C ASP A 44 -21.62 4.21 -19.30
N GLU A 45 -22.44 5.23 -19.06
CA GLU A 45 -22.40 6.10 -17.88
C GLU A 45 -22.67 5.35 -16.57
N ASP A 46 -23.27 4.16 -16.61
CA ASP A 46 -23.45 3.32 -15.42
C ASP A 46 -22.08 2.89 -14.85
N TYR A 47 -21.10 2.55 -15.71
CA TYR A 47 -19.74 2.25 -15.26
C TYR A 47 -19.06 3.48 -14.65
N LEU A 48 -19.33 4.69 -15.17
CA LEU A 48 -18.81 5.92 -14.58
C LEU A 48 -19.39 6.14 -13.17
N ALA A 49 -20.69 5.91 -13.00
CA ALA A 49 -21.34 6.00 -11.70
C ALA A 49 -20.77 4.97 -10.71
N MET A 50 -20.55 3.74 -11.16
CA MET A 50 -19.90 2.68 -10.37
C MET A 50 -18.48 3.06 -9.96
N ALA A 51 -17.65 3.55 -10.88
CA ALA A 51 -16.27 3.96 -10.61
C ALA A 51 -16.22 5.07 -9.54
N ARG A 52 -17.13 6.05 -9.61
CA ARG A 52 -17.24 7.11 -8.59
C ARG A 52 -17.75 6.62 -7.24
N PHE A 53 -18.67 5.66 -7.23
CA PHE A 53 -19.17 5.06 -6.00
C PHE A 53 -18.08 4.29 -5.27
N TRP A 54 -17.48 3.31 -5.95
CA TRP A 54 -16.38 2.50 -5.38
C TRP A 54 -15.15 3.35 -5.10
N GLY A 55 -14.89 4.35 -5.93
CA GLY A 55 -13.85 5.37 -5.75
C GLY A 55 -13.88 6.08 -4.41
N ARG A 56 -15.06 6.50 -3.96
CA ARG A 56 -15.21 7.15 -2.65
C ARG A 56 -14.84 6.20 -1.51
N LEU A 57 -15.29 4.94 -1.58
CA LEU A 57 -14.96 3.92 -0.58
C LEU A 57 -13.47 3.59 -0.58
N PHE A 58 -12.88 3.48 -1.77
CA PHE A 58 -11.45 3.27 -1.95
C PHE A 58 -10.61 4.37 -1.31
N VAL A 59 -10.94 5.65 -1.56
CA VAL A 59 -10.21 6.79 -0.96
C VAL A 59 -10.30 6.79 0.56
N ILE A 60 -11.49 6.53 1.14
CA ILE A 60 -11.65 6.44 2.60
C ILE A 60 -10.80 5.31 3.17
N ASN A 61 -10.88 4.12 2.58
CA ASN A 61 -10.12 2.96 3.00
C ASN A 61 -8.61 3.20 2.90
N PHE A 62 -8.17 3.81 1.80
CA PHE A 62 -6.78 4.13 1.55
C PHE A 62 -6.21 5.07 2.62
N ILE A 63 -6.92 6.16 2.95
CA ILE A 63 -6.48 7.11 3.98
C ILE A 63 -6.29 6.40 5.33
N ILE A 64 -7.23 5.52 5.72
CA ILE A 64 -7.09 4.76 6.97
C ILE A 64 -5.91 3.78 6.89
N GLY A 65 -5.69 3.16 5.73
CA GLY A 65 -4.51 2.35 5.45
C GLY A 65 -3.20 3.12 5.68
N VAL A 66 -3.10 4.35 5.16
CA VAL A 66 -1.93 5.23 5.38
C VAL A 66 -1.74 5.54 6.87
N VAL A 67 -2.81 5.96 7.54
CA VAL A 67 -2.78 6.35 8.97
C VAL A 67 -2.37 5.17 9.86
N THR A 68 -2.74 3.94 9.48
CA THR A 68 -2.37 2.72 10.23
C THR A 68 -1.00 2.16 9.84
N GLY A 69 -0.54 2.41 8.61
CA GLY A 69 0.76 1.94 8.09
C GLY A 69 1.94 2.77 8.61
N LEU A 70 1.80 4.09 8.72
CA LEU A 70 2.87 4.97 9.22
C LEU A 70 3.38 4.54 10.62
N PRO A 71 2.51 4.29 11.63
CA PRO A 71 2.97 3.78 12.92
C PRO A 71 3.69 2.43 12.83
N LEU A 72 3.27 1.55 11.92
CA LEU A 72 3.87 0.22 11.75
C LEU A 72 5.32 0.33 11.26
N GLU A 73 5.59 1.22 10.31
CA GLU A 73 6.95 1.51 9.83
C GLU A 73 7.87 1.98 10.97
N PHE A 74 7.40 2.95 11.78
CA PHE A 74 8.18 3.48 12.90
C PHE A 74 8.32 2.50 14.08
N GLN A 75 7.47 1.47 14.18
CA GLN A 75 7.59 0.45 15.23
C GLN A 75 8.86 -0.37 15.12
N PHE A 76 9.41 -0.58 13.91
CA PHE A 76 10.72 -1.22 13.74
C PHE A 76 11.84 -0.46 14.45
N GLY A 77 11.79 0.89 14.45
CA GLY A 77 12.79 1.72 15.12
C GLY A 77 12.54 1.87 16.63
N THR A 78 11.30 2.13 17.02
CA THR A 78 10.94 2.49 18.41
C THR A 78 10.96 1.29 19.36
N ASN A 79 10.33 0.18 18.97
CA ASN A 79 10.15 -1.00 19.81
C ASN A 79 11.11 -2.15 19.48
N TRP A 80 11.73 -2.12 18.30
CA TRP A 80 12.59 -3.18 17.78
C TRP A 80 13.99 -2.67 17.38
N SER A 81 14.54 -1.71 18.13
CA SER A 81 15.81 -1.05 17.81
C SER A 81 16.99 -2.01 17.63
N ARG A 82 17.09 -3.06 18.46
CA ARG A 82 18.14 -4.10 18.31
C ARG A 82 17.97 -4.94 17.04
N TYR A 83 16.73 -5.26 16.67
CA TYR A 83 16.45 -5.94 15.41
C TYR A 83 16.86 -5.05 14.23
N SER A 84 16.45 -3.79 14.26
CA SER A 84 16.80 -2.80 13.23
C SER A 84 18.32 -2.62 13.09
N ALA A 85 19.07 -2.58 14.19
CA ALA A 85 20.53 -2.53 14.14
C ALA A 85 21.17 -3.83 13.62
N TYR A 86 20.54 -4.98 13.87
CA TYR A 86 21.09 -6.29 13.52
C TYR A 86 20.88 -6.66 12.05
N VAL A 87 19.71 -6.36 11.48
CA VAL A 87 19.36 -6.72 10.09
C VAL A 87 19.15 -5.51 9.16
N GLY A 88 19.40 -4.30 9.66
CA GLY A 88 19.11 -3.05 8.96
C GLY A 88 19.76 -2.93 7.58
N ASP A 89 20.96 -3.47 7.41
CA ASP A 89 21.69 -3.45 6.12
C ASP A 89 20.96 -4.23 5.00
N ILE A 90 20.05 -5.13 5.35
CA ILE A 90 19.28 -5.94 4.40
C ILE A 90 17.81 -5.53 4.40
N PHE A 91 17.22 -5.44 5.58
CA PHE A 91 15.80 -5.14 5.75
C PHE A 91 15.50 -3.67 5.40
N GLY A 92 16.36 -2.74 5.80
CA GLY A 92 16.18 -1.30 5.62
C GLY A 92 16.02 -0.87 4.16
N PRO A 93 16.92 -1.25 3.24
CA PRO A 93 16.79 -0.92 1.82
C PRO A 93 15.47 -1.40 1.19
N LEU A 94 14.93 -2.55 1.61
CA LEU A 94 13.67 -3.08 1.08
C LEU A 94 12.48 -2.16 1.45
N LEU A 95 12.39 -1.71 2.70
CA LEU A 95 11.37 -0.75 3.14
C LEU A 95 11.59 0.63 2.53
N ALA A 96 12.83 1.07 2.37
CA ALA A 96 13.13 2.36 1.74
C ALA A 96 12.65 2.38 0.28
N ILE A 97 12.86 1.29 -0.46
CA ILE A 97 12.36 1.16 -1.84
C ILE A 97 10.84 1.13 -1.87
N GLU A 98 10.19 0.39 -0.97
CA GLU A 98 8.72 0.38 -0.85
C GLU A 98 8.17 1.80 -0.66
N ALA A 99 8.69 2.52 0.34
CA ALA A 99 8.24 3.87 0.70
C ALA A 99 8.50 4.90 -0.42
N THR A 100 9.66 4.83 -1.06
CA THR A 100 10.05 5.83 -2.07
C THR A 100 9.51 5.54 -3.46
N ALA A 101 9.46 4.27 -3.87
CA ALA A 101 9.08 3.89 -5.23
C ALA A 101 7.59 3.54 -5.35
N ALA A 102 7.01 2.81 -4.39
CA ALA A 102 5.64 2.36 -4.49
C ALA A 102 4.66 3.33 -3.83
N PHE A 103 4.90 3.67 -2.55
CA PHE A 103 3.99 4.52 -1.78
C PHE A 103 3.91 5.95 -2.32
N PHE A 104 5.04 6.54 -2.72
CA PHE A 104 5.05 7.88 -3.32
C PHE A 104 4.30 7.91 -4.67
N LEU A 105 4.50 6.88 -5.50
CA LEU A 105 3.85 6.75 -6.80
C LEU A 105 2.34 6.61 -6.63
N GLU A 106 1.91 5.73 -5.73
CA GLU A 106 0.51 5.49 -5.39
C GLU A 106 -0.16 6.76 -4.87
N SER A 107 0.45 7.43 -3.89
CA SER A 107 -0.10 8.65 -3.27
C SER A 107 -0.21 9.81 -4.27
N THR A 108 0.79 9.96 -5.15
CA THR A 108 0.81 11.00 -6.18
C THR A 108 -0.29 10.77 -7.22
N PHE A 109 -0.38 9.55 -7.77
CA PHE A 109 -1.41 9.23 -8.75
C PHE A 109 -2.80 9.21 -8.15
N LEU A 110 -2.97 8.83 -6.88
CA LEU A 110 -4.25 8.92 -6.20
C LEU A 110 -4.78 10.35 -6.18
N ALA A 111 -3.93 11.34 -5.86
CA ALA A 111 -4.33 12.74 -5.91
C ALA A 111 -4.74 13.16 -7.33
N VAL A 112 -3.96 12.77 -8.33
CA VAL A 112 -4.27 13.03 -9.75
C VAL A 112 -5.61 12.40 -10.15
N TRP A 113 -5.90 11.18 -9.70
CA TRP A 113 -7.14 10.46 -9.98
C TRP A 113 -8.34 11.13 -9.30
N VAL A 114 -8.26 11.42 -8.00
CA VAL A 114 -9.34 12.05 -7.23
C VAL A 114 -9.73 13.41 -7.82
N PHE A 115 -8.75 14.23 -8.21
CA PHE A 115 -9.00 15.57 -8.76
C PHE A 115 -9.08 15.60 -10.30
N GLY A 116 -8.90 14.45 -10.95
CA GLY A 116 -8.75 14.30 -12.40
C GLY A 116 -10.05 14.21 -13.18
N TRP A 117 -11.18 13.91 -12.53
CA TRP A 117 -12.47 13.62 -13.17
C TRP A 117 -12.96 14.63 -14.22
N LYS A 118 -12.63 15.92 -14.06
CA LYS A 118 -13.00 17.00 -15.01
C LYS A 118 -11.80 17.58 -15.77
N LYS A 119 -10.59 17.10 -15.50
CA LYS A 119 -9.32 17.63 -16.03
C LYS A 119 -8.63 16.67 -17.00
N LEU A 120 -8.88 15.37 -16.86
CA LEU A 120 -8.30 14.31 -17.67
C LEU A 120 -9.33 13.76 -18.65
N SER A 121 -8.87 13.26 -19.80
CA SER A 121 -9.70 12.44 -20.68
C SER A 121 -10.02 11.10 -20.01
N ALA A 122 -11.13 10.46 -20.36
CA ALA A 122 -11.53 9.18 -19.79
C ALA A 122 -10.43 8.10 -19.90
N LYS A 123 -9.72 8.07 -21.04
CA LYS A 123 -8.58 7.16 -21.27
C LYS A 123 -7.42 7.43 -20.30
N MET A 124 -7.08 8.70 -20.10
CA MET A 124 -6.00 9.09 -19.20
C MET A 124 -6.38 8.82 -17.74
N HIS A 125 -7.64 9.06 -17.36
CA HIS A 125 -8.15 8.77 -16.03
C HIS A 125 -8.05 7.28 -15.70
N ALA A 126 -8.48 6.41 -16.62
CA ALA A 126 -8.35 4.96 -16.49
C ALA A 126 -6.88 4.52 -16.41
N ALA A 127 -6.00 5.12 -17.22
CA ALA A 127 -4.56 4.82 -17.17
C ALA A 127 -3.94 5.18 -15.81
N VAL A 128 -4.33 6.32 -15.22
CA VAL A 128 -3.91 6.69 -13.87
C VAL A 128 -4.39 5.66 -12.83
N MET A 129 -5.62 5.17 -12.94
CA MET A 129 -6.14 4.15 -12.02
C MET A 129 -5.37 2.82 -12.12
N TRP A 130 -4.96 2.43 -13.33
CA TRP A 130 -4.06 1.28 -13.53
C TRP A 130 -2.68 1.49 -12.91
N MET A 131 -2.13 2.70 -13.02
CA MET A 131 -0.86 3.04 -12.36
C MET A 131 -0.97 2.92 -10.84
N ILE A 132 -2.08 3.34 -10.24
CA ILE A 132 -2.36 3.15 -8.81
C ILE A 132 -2.39 1.65 -8.47
N ALA A 133 -3.17 0.84 -9.20
CA ALA A 133 -3.27 -0.61 -8.92
C ALA A 133 -1.92 -1.34 -9.03
N CYS A 134 -1.11 -0.99 -10.04
CA CYS A 134 0.24 -1.52 -10.19
C CYS A 134 1.16 -1.05 -9.05
N ALA A 135 1.08 0.21 -8.64
CA ALA A 135 1.86 0.75 -7.51
C ALA A 135 1.51 0.05 -6.19
N SER A 136 0.22 -0.15 -5.89
CA SER A 136 -0.23 -0.90 -4.70
C SER A 136 0.31 -2.33 -4.70
N THR A 137 0.33 -2.97 -5.88
CA THR A 137 0.86 -4.35 -6.02
C THR A 137 2.37 -4.38 -5.83
N LEU A 138 3.10 -3.39 -6.36
CA LEU A 138 4.54 -3.26 -6.18
C LEU A 138 4.89 -3.02 -4.70
N SER A 139 4.08 -2.22 -3.98
CA SER A 139 4.20 -2.05 -2.54
C SER A 139 4.09 -3.39 -1.80
N ALA A 140 3.01 -4.14 -2.09
CA ALA A 140 2.81 -5.48 -1.54
C ALA A 140 3.96 -6.45 -1.85
N LEU A 141 4.55 -6.36 -3.05
CA LEU A 141 5.71 -7.18 -3.40
C LEU A 141 6.90 -6.88 -2.48
N TRP A 142 7.25 -5.61 -2.29
CA TRP A 142 8.43 -5.23 -1.48
C TRP A 142 8.29 -5.60 -0.01
N ILE A 143 7.13 -5.33 0.60
CA ILE A 143 6.90 -5.72 2.00
C ILE A 143 6.89 -7.24 2.17
N LEU A 144 6.38 -7.99 1.19
CA LEU A 144 6.42 -9.45 1.21
C LEU A 144 7.83 -10.00 0.99
N ILE A 145 8.68 -9.35 0.19
CA ILE A 145 10.10 -9.71 0.06
C ILE A 145 10.78 -9.55 1.43
N ALA A 146 10.55 -8.41 2.11
CA ALA A 146 11.10 -8.15 3.44
C ALA A 146 10.64 -9.21 4.47
N ASN A 147 9.34 -9.50 4.52
CA ASN A 147 8.79 -10.55 5.40
C ASN A 147 9.26 -11.97 5.02
N SER A 148 9.40 -12.27 3.72
CA SER A 148 9.91 -13.58 3.27
C SER A 148 11.36 -13.77 3.65
N TRP A 149 12.18 -12.71 3.58
CA TRP A 149 13.55 -12.75 4.05
C TRP A 149 13.63 -13.01 5.57
N MET A 150 12.72 -12.44 6.36
CA MET A 150 12.63 -12.74 7.80
C MET A 150 12.33 -14.22 8.08
N GLN A 151 11.60 -14.91 7.20
CA GLN A 151 11.29 -16.33 7.33
C GLN A 151 12.42 -17.24 6.85
N HIS A 152 13.10 -16.86 5.77
CA HIS A 152 14.20 -17.62 5.19
C HIS A 152 15.38 -16.69 4.82
N PRO A 153 16.22 -16.31 5.81
CA PRO A 153 17.31 -15.36 5.60
C PRO A 153 18.40 -15.94 4.69
N VAL A 154 18.63 -15.28 3.56
CA VAL A 154 19.70 -15.61 2.59
C VAL A 154 20.42 -14.34 2.13
N GLY A 155 21.58 -14.49 1.49
CA GLY A 155 22.31 -13.36 0.92
C GLY A 155 23.02 -12.47 1.93
N TYR A 156 23.40 -13.02 3.09
CA TYR A 156 24.10 -12.29 4.16
C TYR A 156 25.28 -13.08 4.73
N VAL A 157 26.16 -12.40 5.47
CA VAL A 157 27.27 -13.01 6.21
C VAL A 157 27.32 -12.37 7.60
N ILE A 158 27.47 -13.18 8.64
CA ILE A 158 27.76 -12.71 10.00
C ILE A 158 29.28 -12.67 10.13
N ARG A 159 29.85 -11.47 10.31
CA ARG A 159 31.28 -11.27 10.56
C ARG A 159 31.49 -10.72 11.96
#